data_AF-A0A1G1IAH0-F1
#
_entry.id   AF-A0A1G1IAH0-F1
#
_cell.length_a   1.000
_cell.length_b   1.000
_cell.length_c   1.000
_cell.angle_alpha   90.00
_cell.angle_beta   90.00
_cell.angle_gamma   90.00
#
_symmetry.space_group_name_H-M   'P 1'
#
loop_
_entity.id
_entity.type
_entity.pdbx_description
1 polymer ?
#
loop_
_entity_poly.entity_id
_entity_poly.type
_entity_poly.pdbx_seq_one_letter_code
_entity_poly.pdbx_strand_id
1 'polypeptide(L)'
;MSPARRLLPQTRAMIRTLFKRLDYPALGRIYCDEGGDAFWKAKRGPCQTLGIKLAEILRGRLKQGGRSLYVGAGVAELPVLAMETMELGRAVTACNLREDEVTVLNQACNDVPFRFVHQDAGDVEGAFDHVWIVSVLNDPERFPELSALSYGRANPVLFDTAAFTKEREEVVALAAHCLRKLQLPSLVTTSTEEINWITDWCLRRNISCMVEPESYPSATVEDPVCFIRIGERERRKVAKS
;
A
#
# COMPACT_ATOMS: atom_id res chain seq x y z
N MET A 1 12.64 9.70 17.38
CA MET A 1 11.63 8.69 17.00
C MET A 1 11.41 7.77 18.19
N SER A 2 10.17 7.54 18.61
CA SER A 2 9.90 6.48 19.59
C SER A 2 10.19 5.12 18.95
N PRO A 3 10.79 4.16 19.67
CA PRO A 3 11.07 2.84 19.12
C PRO A 3 9.77 2.21 18.60
N ALA A 4 9.83 1.58 17.43
CA ALA A 4 8.71 0.83 16.87
C ALA A 4 8.25 -0.18 17.92
N ARG A 5 7.09 0.08 18.53
CA ARG A 5 6.57 -0.77 19.57
C ARG A 5 6.06 -2.04 18.89
N ARG A 6 6.45 -3.20 19.39
CA ARG A 6 6.02 -4.50 18.84
C ARG A 6 4.50 -4.65 18.83
N LEU A 7 3.98 -5.38 17.84
CA LEU A 7 2.56 -5.76 17.79
C LEU A 7 2.17 -6.60 19.00
N LEU A 8 0.91 -6.48 19.42
CA LEU A 8 0.36 -7.31 20.49
C LEU A 8 0.49 -8.80 20.14
N PRO A 9 0.73 -9.69 21.14
CA PRO A 9 0.85 -11.12 20.89
C PRO A 9 -0.36 -11.71 20.14
N GLN A 10 -1.56 -11.23 20.45
CA GLN A 10 -2.81 -11.67 19.84
C GLN A 10 -2.87 -11.30 18.35
N THR A 11 -2.51 -10.06 17.98
CA THR A 11 -2.44 -9.62 16.58
C THR A 11 -1.44 -10.44 15.79
N ARG A 12 -0.24 -10.70 16.32
CA ARG A 12 0.76 -11.56 15.67
C ARG A 12 0.30 -13.00 15.53
N ALA A 13 -0.42 -13.52 16.52
CA ALA A 13 -1.03 -14.84 16.42
C ALA A 13 -2.09 -14.87 15.31
N MET A 14 -2.95 -13.86 15.23
CA MET A 14 -3.97 -13.75 14.19
C MET A 14 -3.34 -13.66 12.79
N ILE A 15 -2.35 -12.79 12.58
CA ILE A 15 -1.63 -12.70 11.30
C ILE A 15 -1.08 -14.07 10.87
N ARG A 16 -0.44 -14.82 11.78
CA ARG A 16 0.03 -16.18 11.49
C ARG A 16 -1.10 -17.13 11.11
N THR A 17 -2.25 -17.00 11.76
CA THR A 17 -3.44 -17.80 11.45
C THR A 17 -3.99 -17.47 10.06
N LEU A 18 -4.10 -16.18 9.70
CA LEU A 18 -4.52 -15.76 8.36
C LEU A 18 -3.62 -16.35 7.28
N PHE A 19 -2.30 -16.19 7.42
CA PHE A 19 -1.33 -16.80 6.50
C PHE A 19 -1.37 -18.34 6.50
N LYS A 20 -1.93 -19.01 7.51
CA LYS A 20 -2.14 -20.47 7.48
C LYS A 20 -3.40 -20.87 6.73
N ARG A 21 -4.40 -19.99 6.68
CA ARG A 21 -5.72 -20.25 6.06
C ARG A 21 -5.77 -19.92 4.58
N LEU A 22 -4.88 -19.08 4.07
CA LEU A 22 -4.85 -18.71 2.65
C LEU A 22 -4.75 -19.95 1.75
N ASP A 23 -5.60 -19.97 0.72
CA ASP A 23 -5.54 -20.94 -0.38
C ASP A 23 -4.42 -20.54 -1.35
N TYR A 24 -3.20 -20.98 -1.04
CA TYR A 24 -2.03 -20.70 -1.88
C TYR A 24 -2.11 -21.28 -3.30
N PRO A 25 -2.66 -22.49 -3.53
CA PRO A 25 -2.94 -22.95 -4.89
C PRO A 25 -3.84 -22.01 -5.69
N ALA A 26 -4.91 -21.48 -5.09
CA ALA A 26 -5.78 -20.49 -5.75
C ALA A 26 -5.04 -19.17 -6.01
N LEU A 27 -4.35 -18.64 -5.00
CA LEU A 27 -3.52 -17.43 -5.14
C LEU A 27 -2.41 -17.61 -6.18
N GLY A 28 -1.85 -18.81 -6.31
CA GLY A 28 -0.80 -19.12 -7.28
C GLY A 28 -1.27 -18.94 -8.72
N ARG A 29 -2.53 -19.28 -9.02
CA ARG A 29 -3.15 -19.07 -10.33
C ARG A 29 -3.50 -17.61 -10.62
N ILE A 30 -3.67 -16.80 -9.57
CA ILE A 30 -4.00 -15.37 -9.68
C ILE A 30 -2.74 -14.52 -9.86
N TYR A 31 -1.66 -14.86 -9.16
CA TYR A 31 -0.42 -14.08 -9.13
C TYR A 31 0.59 -14.50 -10.21
N CYS A 32 0.42 -15.67 -10.81
CA CYS A 32 1.41 -16.22 -11.73
C CYS A 32 0.71 -16.97 -12.87
N ASP A 33 1.14 -16.70 -14.11
CA ASP A 33 0.76 -17.51 -15.27
C ASP A 33 1.33 -18.94 -15.16
N GLU A 34 2.55 -19.06 -14.61
CA GLU A 34 3.22 -20.33 -14.33
C GLU A 34 3.98 -20.28 -12.99
N GLY A 35 4.08 -21.42 -12.29
CA GLY A 35 4.98 -21.54 -11.12
C GLY A 35 4.46 -20.96 -9.80
N GLY A 36 3.16 -20.75 -9.65
CA GLY A 36 2.54 -20.17 -8.45
C GLY A 36 2.93 -20.86 -7.12
N ASP A 37 3.11 -22.18 -7.11
CA ASP A 37 3.57 -22.93 -5.93
C ASP A 37 4.99 -22.51 -5.49
N ALA A 38 5.91 -22.36 -6.46
CA ALA A 38 7.27 -21.92 -6.19
C ALA A 38 7.30 -20.47 -5.72
N PHE A 39 6.48 -19.61 -6.34
CA PHE A 39 6.29 -18.22 -5.93
C PHE A 39 5.86 -18.14 -4.46
N TRP A 40 4.76 -18.80 -4.08
CA TRP A 40 4.26 -18.72 -2.71
C TRP A 40 5.15 -19.42 -1.69
N LYS A 41 5.86 -20.49 -2.07
CA LYS A 41 6.89 -21.11 -1.23
C LYS A 41 8.00 -20.11 -0.86
N ALA A 42 8.39 -19.25 -1.81
CA ALA A 42 9.41 -18.23 -1.57
C ALA A 42 8.84 -17.00 -0.84
N LYS A 43 7.64 -16.54 -1.20
CA LYS A 43 7.10 -15.23 -0.79
C LYS A 43 6.27 -15.25 0.48
N ARG A 44 5.65 -16.36 0.86
CA ARG A 44 4.79 -16.45 2.06
C ARG A 44 5.49 -15.99 3.34
N GLY A 45 6.69 -16.52 3.61
CA GLY A 45 7.47 -16.20 4.82
C GLY A 45 7.89 -14.72 4.88
N PRO A 46 8.48 -14.18 3.81
CA PRO A 46 8.75 -12.74 3.67
C PRO A 46 7.51 -11.87 3.83
N CYS A 47 6.40 -12.17 3.15
CA CYS A 47 5.16 -11.41 3.26
C CYS A 47 4.70 -11.27 4.72
N GLN A 48 4.69 -12.38 5.46
CA GLN A 48 4.31 -12.38 6.86
C GLN A 48 5.31 -11.60 7.73
N THR A 49 6.62 -11.82 7.53
CA THR A 49 7.66 -11.28 8.42
C THR A 49 7.91 -9.80 8.18
N LEU A 50 8.05 -9.40 6.93
CA LEU A 50 8.25 -8.00 6.53
C LEU A 50 6.98 -7.20 6.73
N GLY A 51 5.81 -7.76 6.42
CA GLY A 51 4.53 -7.10 6.69
C GLY A 51 4.31 -6.85 8.20
N ILE A 52 4.69 -7.78 9.10
CA ILE A 52 4.65 -7.52 10.55
C ILE A 52 5.57 -6.36 10.93
N LYS A 53 6.81 -6.31 10.41
CA LYS A 53 7.72 -5.20 10.70
C LYS A 53 7.12 -3.87 10.20
N LEU A 54 6.58 -3.86 8.99
CA LEU A 54 5.95 -2.68 8.40
C LEU A 54 4.72 -2.24 9.22
N ALA A 55 3.93 -3.17 9.74
CA ALA A 55 2.84 -2.87 10.65
C ALA A 55 3.33 -2.26 11.98
N GLU A 56 4.45 -2.71 12.56
CA GLU A 56 5.03 -2.10 13.76
C GLU A 56 5.50 -0.65 13.51
N ILE A 57 6.06 -0.41 12.33
CA ILE A 57 6.52 0.90 11.86
C ILE A 57 5.33 1.84 11.62
N LEU A 58 4.30 1.38 10.91
CA LEU A 58 3.09 2.13 10.60
C LEU A 58 2.26 2.43 11.86
N ARG A 59 2.20 1.49 12.82
CA ARG A 59 1.47 1.69 14.09
C ARG A 59 1.99 2.90 14.86
N GLY A 60 3.28 3.22 14.75
CA GLY A 60 3.87 4.40 15.38
C GLY A 60 3.51 5.73 14.72
N ARG A 61 2.88 5.70 13.53
CA ARG A 61 2.56 6.86 12.69
C ARG A 61 1.07 7.15 12.63
N LEU A 62 0.24 6.13 12.74
CA LEU A 62 -1.21 6.26 12.75
C LEU A 62 -1.75 6.55 14.14
N LYS A 63 -2.87 7.27 14.18
CA LYS A 63 -3.64 7.49 15.41
C LYS A 63 -4.61 6.32 15.63
N GLN A 64 -5.04 6.14 16.86
CA GLN A 64 -6.20 5.30 17.16
C GLN A 64 -7.47 5.90 16.54
N GLY A 65 -8.37 5.05 16.07
CA GLY A 65 -9.50 5.45 15.22
C GLY A 65 -9.04 6.11 13.93
N GLY A 66 -9.98 6.67 13.17
CA GLY A 66 -9.72 7.24 11.84
C GLY A 66 -10.02 6.26 10.71
N ARG A 67 -9.66 6.65 9.49
CA ARG A 67 -10.10 5.97 8.26
C ARG A 67 -8.93 5.76 7.30
N SER A 68 -8.74 4.52 6.88
CA SER A 68 -7.71 4.14 5.90
C SER A 68 -8.33 3.62 4.61
N LEU A 69 -7.83 4.10 3.48
CA LEU A 69 -8.10 3.54 2.16
C LEU A 69 -6.86 2.81 1.67
N TYR A 70 -6.99 1.52 1.36
CA TYR A 70 -5.95 0.77 0.68
C TYR A 70 -6.33 0.57 -0.78
N VAL A 71 -5.45 1.03 -1.67
CA VAL A 71 -5.54 0.89 -3.11
C VAL A 71 -4.72 -0.34 -3.52
N GLY A 72 -5.34 -1.32 -4.16
CA GLY A 72 -4.66 -2.53 -4.63
C GLY A 72 -4.22 -3.48 -3.50
N ALA A 73 -5.00 -3.59 -2.43
CA ALA A 73 -4.63 -4.42 -1.28
C ALA A 73 -4.67 -5.92 -1.60
N GLY A 74 -3.61 -6.65 -1.25
CA GLY A 74 -3.52 -8.09 -1.44
C GLY A 74 -3.01 -8.82 -0.19
N VAL A 75 -2.33 -9.96 -0.41
CA VAL A 75 -1.76 -10.80 0.66
C VAL A 75 -0.74 -10.04 1.51
N ALA A 76 0.04 -9.15 0.88
CA ALA A 76 1.10 -8.38 1.54
C ALA A 76 0.56 -7.42 2.61
N GLU A 77 -0.68 -6.96 2.44
CA GLU A 77 -1.32 -5.97 3.31
C GLU A 77 -1.98 -6.62 4.54
N LEU A 78 -2.14 -7.94 4.59
CA LEU A 78 -2.79 -8.62 5.73
C LEU A 78 -2.23 -8.21 7.11
N PRO A 79 -0.91 -8.10 7.33
CA PRO A 79 -0.37 -7.68 8.62
C PRO A 79 -0.73 -6.26 9.02
N VAL A 80 -0.72 -5.30 8.07
CA VAL A 80 -1.03 -3.90 8.35
C VAL A 80 -2.53 -3.71 8.57
N LEU A 81 -3.38 -4.40 7.79
CA LEU A 81 -4.84 -4.40 7.97
C LEU A 81 -5.23 -4.96 9.35
N ALA A 82 -4.63 -6.07 9.76
CA ALA A 82 -4.87 -6.65 11.07
C ALA A 82 -4.42 -5.72 12.21
N MET A 83 -3.25 -5.08 12.09
CA MET A 83 -2.79 -4.10 13.08
C MET A 83 -3.74 -2.90 13.19
N GLU A 84 -4.11 -2.30 12.06
CA GLU A 84 -4.95 -1.10 12.05
C GLU A 84 -6.33 -1.35 12.66
N THR A 85 -6.95 -2.49 12.33
CA THR A 85 -8.30 -2.79 12.79
C THR A 85 -8.33 -3.37 14.21
N MET A 86 -7.42 -4.27 14.56
CA MET A 86 -7.44 -4.97 15.85
C MET A 86 -6.79 -4.15 16.98
N GLU A 87 -5.77 -3.33 16.69
CA GLU A 87 -5.04 -2.59 17.72
C GLU A 87 -5.34 -1.11 17.75
N LEU A 88 -5.55 -0.50 16.57
CA LEU A 88 -5.85 0.93 16.47
C LEU A 88 -7.35 1.20 16.35
N GLY A 89 -8.19 0.19 16.12
CA GLY A 89 -9.64 0.36 15.97
C GLY A 89 -10.01 1.26 14.78
N ARG A 90 -9.21 1.22 13.71
CA ARG A 90 -9.41 2.04 12.51
C ARG A 90 -10.47 1.43 11.61
N ALA A 91 -11.24 2.29 10.94
CA ALA A 91 -12.14 1.86 9.87
C ALA A 91 -11.34 1.76 8.56
N VAL A 92 -11.21 0.55 8.02
CA VAL A 92 -10.37 0.29 6.85
C VAL A 92 -11.22 -0.12 5.66
N THR A 93 -10.96 0.51 4.51
CA THR A 93 -11.51 0.10 3.21
C THR A 93 -10.36 -0.45 2.36
N ALA A 94 -10.31 -1.77 2.20
CA ALA A 94 -9.26 -2.45 1.43
C ALA A 94 -9.77 -2.84 0.04
N CYS A 95 -9.37 -2.09 -0.98
CA CYS A 95 -9.86 -2.25 -2.34
C CYS A 95 -8.87 -3.08 -3.18
N ASN A 96 -9.39 -3.98 -4.00
CA ASN A 96 -8.64 -4.71 -5.01
C ASN A 96 -9.52 -4.87 -6.26
N LEU A 97 -8.91 -4.84 -7.45
CA LEU A 97 -9.61 -4.96 -8.74
C LEU A 97 -9.81 -6.43 -9.16
N ARG A 98 -9.19 -7.39 -8.48
CA ARG A 98 -9.27 -8.82 -8.82
C ARG A 98 -10.32 -9.50 -7.93
N GLU A 99 -11.51 -9.76 -8.48
CA GLU A 99 -12.62 -10.40 -7.75
C GLU A 99 -12.26 -11.76 -7.14
N ASP A 100 -11.54 -12.58 -7.91
CA ASP A 100 -11.09 -13.91 -7.46
C ASP A 100 -10.14 -13.81 -6.26
N GLU A 101 -9.25 -12.81 -6.27
CA GLU A 101 -8.33 -12.58 -5.15
C GLU A 101 -9.09 -12.13 -3.90
N VAL A 102 -10.01 -11.18 -4.05
CA VAL A 102 -10.88 -10.70 -2.97
C VAL A 102 -11.64 -11.86 -2.34
N THR A 103 -12.16 -12.78 -3.15
CA THR A 103 -12.87 -13.96 -2.69
C THR A 103 -11.98 -14.86 -1.83
N VAL A 104 -10.79 -15.21 -2.31
CA VAL A 104 -9.83 -16.06 -1.58
C VAL A 104 -9.36 -15.39 -0.29
N LEU A 105 -9.06 -14.09 -0.33
CA LEU A 105 -8.63 -13.33 0.85
C LEU A 105 -9.73 -13.27 1.92
N ASN A 106 -10.98 -12.98 1.52
CA ASN A 106 -12.10 -12.89 2.44
C ASN A 106 -12.48 -14.23 3.07
N GLN A 107 -12.28 -15.36 2.36
CA GLN A 107 -12.44 -16.69 2.95
C GLN A 107 -11.46 -16.90 4.12
N ALA A 108 -10.21 -16.47 3.99
CA ALA A 108 -9.22 -16.56 5.07
C ALA A 108 -9.48 -15.58 6.22
N CYS A 109 -10.14 -14.45 5.93
CA CYS A 109 -10.38 -13.32 6.85
C CYS A 109 -11.77 -13.31 7.51
N ASN A 110 -12.50 -14.43 7.55
CA ASN A 110 -13.91 -14.40 7.99
C ASN A 110 -14.15 -13.99 9.47
N ASP A 111 -13.13 -14.08 10.32
CA ASP A 111 -13.18 -13.89 11.78
C ASP A 111 -12.37 -12.67 12.24
N VAL A 112 -11.96 -11.80 11.32
CA VAL A 112 -11.23 -10.56 11.61
C VAL A 112 -12.07 -9.32 11.26
N PRO A 113 -11.83 -8.18 11.92
CA PRO A 113 -12.64 -6.97 11.77
C PRO A 113 -12.34 -6.16 10.49
N PHE A 114 -11.97 -6.83 9.40
CA PHE A 114 -11.76 -6.21 8.09
C PHE A 114 -12.11 -7.16 6.96
N ARG A 115 -12.39 -6.60 5.80
CA ARG A 115 -12.65 -7.34 4.56
C ARG A 115 -12.04 -6.62 3.37
N PHE A 116 -11.72 -7.38 2.34
CA PHE A 116 -11.38 -6.85 1.04
C PHE A 116 -12.67 -6.59 0.24
N VAL A 117 -12.64 -5.57 -0.60
CA VAL A 117 -13.75 -5.16 -1.46
C VAL A 117 -13.26 -5.17 -2.91
N HIS A 118 -14.01 -5.85 -3.77
CA HIS A 118 -13.80 -5.80 -5.22
C HIS A 118 -14.36 -4.47 -5.74
N GLN A 119 -13.49 -3.46 -5.84
CA GLN A 119 -13.87 -2.10 -6.21
C GLN A 119 -12.63 -1.29 -6.63
N ASP A 120 -12.81 -0.36 -7.57
CA ASP A 120 -11.81 0.70 -7.80
C ASP A 120 -11.79 1.67 -6.60
N ALA A 121 -10.63 1.86 -5.99
CA ALA A 121 -10.45 2.82 -4.90
C ALA A 121 -10.76 4.27 -5.32
N GLY A 122 -10.71 4.56 -6.62
CA GLY A 122 -11.17 5.79 -7.25
C GLY A 122 -12.65 6.09 -7.01
N ASP A 123 -13.48 5.06 -6.87
CA ASP A 123 -14.94 5.18 -6.71
C ASP A 123 -15.41 5.12 -5.26
N VAL A 124 -14.50 4.83 -4.31
CA VAL A 124 -14.84 4.79 -2.89
C VAL A 124 -15.20 6.19 -2.38
N GLU A 125 -16.33 6.34 -1.71
CA GLU A 125 -16.73 7.62 -1.15
C GLU A 125 -16.13 7.89 0.25
N GLY A 126 -15.97 9.18 0.55
CA GLY A 126 -15.59 9.68 1.86
C GLY A 126 -14.15 10.20 1.96
N ALA A 127 -13.79 10.61 3.17
CA ALA A 127 -12.49 11.20 3.47
C ALA A 127 -11.67 10.26 4.37
N PHE A 128 -10.36 10.21 4.12
CA PHE A 128 -9.42 9.28 4.75
C PHE A 128 -8.21 10.03 5.30
N ASP A 129 -7.83 9.76 6.55
CA ASP A 129 -6.62 10.33 7.17
C ASP A 129 -5.38 9.45 6.91
N HIS A 130 -5.56 8.30 6.26
CA HIS A 130 -4.50 7.45 5.73
C HIS A 130 -4.88 6.88 4.35
N VAL A 131 -3.97 6.97 3.38
CA VAL A 131 -4.09 6.27 2.08
C VAL A 131 -2.86 5.40 1.87
N TRP A 132 -3.08 4.12 1.60
CA TRP A 132 -2.06 3.17 1.21
C TRP A 132 -2.14 2.93 -0.29
N ILE A 133 -1.06 3.22 -1.01
CA ILE A 133 -0.93 3.02 -2.45
C ILE A 133 0.50 2.58 -2.74
N VAL A 134 0.75 1.27 -2.69
CA VAL A 134 2.08 0.67 -2.79
C VAL A 134 2.12 -0.25 -4.00
N SER A 135 3.03 0.00 -4.93
CA SER A 135 3.23 -0.81 -6.14
C SER A 135 1.98 -0.89 -7.05
N VAL A 136 1.20 0.19 -7.11
CA VAL A 136 -0.05 0.28 -7.90
C VAL A 136 0.13 1.16 -9.13
N LEU A 137 0.72 2.35 -8.95
CA LEU A 137 0.91 3.36 -9.99
C LEU A 137 2.05 2.99 -10.95
N ASN A 138 2.80 1.93 -10.64
CA ASN A 138 3.88 1.37 -11.43
C ASN A 138 3.74 -0.15 -11.63
N ASP A 139 2.51 -0.68 -11.48
CA ASP A 139 2.19 -2.08 -11.75
C ASP A 139 2.61 -2.46 -13.19
N PRO A 140 3.57 -3.38 -13.36
CA PRO A 140 4.08 -3.75 -14.69
C PRO A 140 3.05 -4.47 -15.56
N GLU A 141 2.03 -5.10 -14.99
CA GLU A 141 0.97 -5.74 -15.78
C GLU A 141 0.03 -4.70 -16.39
N ARG A 142 -0.23 -3.61 -15.66
CA ARG A 142 -1.15 -2.55 -16.09
C ARG A 142 -0.46 -1.42 -16.84
N PHE A 143 0.76 -1.06 -16.44
CA PHE A 143 1.52 0.08 -16.95
C PHE A 143 2.94 -0.35 -17.34
N PRO A 144 3.10 -1.21 -18.37
CA PRO A 144 4.39 -1.82 -18.71
C PRO A 144 5.48 -0.80 -19.04
N GLU A 145 5.19 0.23 -19.84
CA GLU A 145 6.20 1.23 -20.24
C GLU A 145 6.57 2.15 -19.07
N LEU A 146 5.58 2.61 -18.32
CA LEU A 146 5.79 3.44 -17.13
C LEU A 146 6.55 2.67 -16.05
N SER A 147 6.20 1.41 -15.80
CA SER A 147 6.92 0.54 -14.87
C SER A 147 8.37 0.36 -15.32
N ALA A 148 8.60 0.03 -16.60
CA ALA A 148 9.95 -0.10 -17.15
C ALA A 148 10.77 1.18 -16.94
N LEU A 149 10.18 2.36 -17.14
CA LEU A 149 10.85 3.64 -16.90
C LEU A 149 11.14 3.87 -15.41
N SER A 150 10.16 3.68 -14.53
CA SER A 150 10.28 3.89 -13.08
C SER A 150 11.37 3.02 -12.44
N TYR A 151 11.52 1.78 -12.92
CA TYR A 151 12.55 0.86 -12.44
C TYR A 151 13.88 0.96 -13.22
N GLY A 152 14.03 1.90 -14.16
CA GLY A 152 15.25 2.05 -14.96
C GLY A 152 15.55 0.87 -15.90
N ARG A 153 14.51 0.14 -16.31
CA ARG A 153 14.56 -1.03 -17.20
C ARG A 153 14.09 -0.75 -18.62
N ALA A 154 13.68 0.48 -18.92
CA ALA A 154 13.22 0.89 -20.24
C ALA A 154 14.31 0.64 -21.31
N ASN A 155 13.95 -0.07 -22.38
CA ASN A 155 14.84 -0.28 -23.52
C ASN A 155 14.71 0.90 -24.49
N PRO A 156 15.76 1.71 -24.72
CA PRO A 156 15.67 2.92 -25.54
C PRO A 156 15.28 2.68 -27.01
N VAL A 157 15.40 1.44 -27.50
CA VAL A 157 15.02 1.06 -28.87
C VAL A 157 13.57 0.56 -28.95
N LEU A 158 13.08 -0.10 -27.90
CA LEU A 158 11.75 -0.74 -27.88
C LEU A 158 10.69 0.06 -27.11
N PHE A 159 11.10 1.08 -26.36
CA PHE A 159 10.21 1.88 -25.52
C PHE A 159 9.12 2.57 -26.34
N ASP A 160 7.86 2.24 -26.06
CA ASP A 160 6.72 2.85 -26.73
C ASP A 160 6.31 4.15 -26.04
N THR A 161 6.79 5.27 -26.58
CA THR A 161 6.46 6.61 -26.08
C THR A 161 4.97 6.96 -26.15
N ALA A 162 4.22 6.38 -27.08
CA ALA A 162 2.78 6.62 -27.22
C ALA A 162 1.99 5.84 -26.17
N ALA A 163 2.36 4.59 -25.92
CA ALA A 163 1.81 3.79 -24.81
C ALA A 163 2.13 4.44 -23.46
N PHE A 164 3.39 4.81 -23.22
CA PHE A 164 3.82 5.53 -22.02
C PHE A 164 2.99 6.80 -21.77
N THR A 165 2.69 7.57 -22.82
CA THR A 165 1.90 8.80 -22.68
C THR A 165 0.49 8.50 -22.14
N LYS A 166 -0.16 7.45 -22.63
CA LYS A 166 -1.48 7.01 -22.16
C LYS A 166 -1.41 6.49 -20.73
N GLU A 167 -0.46 5.60 -20.44
CA GLU A 167 -0.26 5.06 -19.09
C GLU A 167 -0.02 6.17 -18.06
N ARG A 168 0.79 7.18 -18.42
CA ARG A 168 1.03 8.36 -17.58
C ARG A 168 -0.24 9.15 -17.31
N GLU A 169 -1.10 9.35 -18.31
CA GLU A 169 -2.38 10.05 -18.15
C GLU A 169 -3.32 9.26 -17.22
N GLU A 170 -3.38 7.94 -17.37
CA GLU A 170 -4.15 7.05 -16.51
C GLU A 170 -3.66 7.08 -15.05
N VAL A 171 -2.34 6.98 -14.84
CA VAL A 171 -1.72 7.04 -13.51
C VAL A 171 -1.95 8.40 -12.84
N VAL A 172 -1.86 9.50 -13.59
CA VAL A 172 -2.18 10.85 -13.08
C VAL A 172 -3.64 10.92 -12.63
N ALA A 173 -4.57 10.38 -13.42
CA ALA A 173 -5.98 10.36 -13.07
C ALA A 173 -6.24 9.49 -11.82
N LEU A 174 -5.66 8.28 -11.77
CA LEU A 174 -5.78 7.35 -10.65
C LEU A 174 -5.24 7.96 -9.35
N ALA A 175 -4.01 8.50 -9.39
CA ALA A 175 -3.41 9.18 -8.25
C ALA A 175 -4.29 10.36 -7.79
N ALA A 176 -4.80 11.17 -8.73
CA ALA A 176 -5.68 12.28 -8.39
C ALA A 176 -7.01 11.82 -7.76
N HIS A 177 -7.62 10.75 -8.26
CA HIS A 177 -8.84 10.16 -7.70
C HIS A 177 -8.62 9.62 -6.29
N CYS A 178 -7.50 8.97 -6.00
CA CYS A 178 -7.19 8.50 -4.65
C CYS A 178 -6.87 9.67 -3.70
N LEU A 179 -5.96 10.57 -4.10
CA LEU A 179 -5.43 11.62 -3.23
C LEU A 179 -6.43 12.75 -2.94
N ARG A 180 -7.44 13.00 -3.80
CA ARG A 180 -8.51 13.97 -3.50
C ARG A 180 -9.36 13.59 -2.28
N LYS A 181 -9.26 12.35 -1.82
CA LYS A 181 -10.00 11.82 -0.66
C LYS A 181 -9.26 12.04 0.66
N LEU A 182 -8.07 12.64 0.63
CA LEU A 182 -7.27 12.89 1.84
C LEU A 182 -7.94 13.91 2.76
N GLN A 183 -8.10 13.54 4.03
CA GLN A 183 -8.43 14.45 5.11
C GLN A 183 -7.15 14.99 5.74
N LEU A 184 -6.86 16.27 5.53
CA LEU A 184 -5.63 16.87 6.05
C LEU A 184 -5.71 17.18 7.56
N PRO A 185 -4.63 16.96 8.34
CA PRO A 185 -3.38 16.32 7.93
C PRO A 185 -3.55 14.81 7.76
N SER A 186 -2.89 14.24 6.75
CA SER A 186 -2.99 12.82 6.39
C SER A 186 -1.63 12.17 6.23
N LEU A 187 -1.62 10.83 6.28
CA LEU A 187 -0.48 10.00 5.93
C LEU A 187 -0.74 9.30 4.59
N VAL A 188 0.25 9.28 3.72
CA VAL A 188 0.28 8.39 2.54
C VAL A 188 1.40 7.38 2.72
N THR A 189 1.09 6.10 2.54
CA THR A 189 2.09 5.02 2.46
C THR A 189 2.20 4.56 1.01
N THR A 190 3.43 4.55 0.48
CA THR A 190 3.66 4.31 -0.95
C THR A 190 5.02 3.67 -1.22
N SER A 191 5.26 3.14 -2.43
CA SER A 191 6.62 2.72 -2.81
C SER A 191 7.49 3.91 -3.24
N THR A 192 8.81 3.73 -3.22
CA THR A 192 9.76 4.79 -3.59
C THR A 192 9.59 5.29 -5.02
N GLU A 193 9.20 4.39 -5.92
CA GLU A 193 8.98 4.64 -7.33
C GLU A 193 7.76 5.53 -7.56
N GLU A 194 6.83 5.56 -6.61
CA GLU A 194 5.54 6.24 -6.71
C GLU A 194 5.54 7.65 -6.06
N ILE A 195 6.60 7.99 -5.31
CA ILE A 195 6.72 9.26 -4.57
C ILE A 195 6.40 10.47 -5.46
N ASN A 196 6.94 10.49 -6.68
CA ASN A 196 6.81 11.62 -7.59
C ASN A 196 5.36 11.92 -7.99
N TRP A 197 4.50 10.90 -8.05
CA TRP A 197 3.08 11.11 -8.35
C TRP A 197 2.38 11.85 -7.21
N ILE A 198 2.73 11.52 -5.98
CA ILE A 198 2.11 12.10 -4.78
C ILE A 198 2.65 13.51 -4.52
N THR A 199 3.95 13.72 -4.68
CA THR A 199 4.57 15.04 -4.49
C THR A 199 4.16 16.02 -5.59
N ASP A 200 4.09 15.60 -6.86
CA ASP A 200 3.55 16.43 -7.95
C ASP A 200 2.09 16.81 -7.70
N TRP A 201 1.26 15.87 -7.25
CA TRP A 201 -0.14 16.14 -6.90
C TRP A 201 -0.27 17.20 -5.80
N CYS A 202 0.58 17.13 -4.76
CA CYS A 202 0.63 18.10 -3.67
C CYS A 202 1.11 19.47 -4.16
N LEU A 203 2.18 19.49 -4.95
CA LEU A 203 2.78 20.71 -5.51
C LEU A 203 1.76 21.49 -6.35
N ARG A 204 1.04 20.82 -7.26
CA ARG A 204 0.00 21.44 -8.10
C ARG A 204 -1.16 22.04 -7.31
N ARG A 205 -1.37 21.60 -6.06
CA ARG A 205 -2.45 22.06 -5.18
C ARG A 205 -1.96 22.98 -4.06
N ASN A 206 -0.67 23.32 -4.04
CA ASN A 206 -0.05 24.10 -2.98
C ASN A 206 -0.30 23.50 -1.58
N ILE A 207 -0.24 22.17 -1.47
CA ILE A 207 -0.37 21.42 -0.21
C ILE A 207 1.04 21.04 0.26
N SER A 208 1.36 21.26 1.54
CA SER A 208 2.64 20.81 2.10
C SER A 208 2.72 19.29 2.11
N CYS A 209 3.84 18.73 1.65
CA CYS A 209 4.13 17.31 1.80
C CYS A 209 5.57 17.11 2.27
N MET A 210 5.78 16.16 3.18
CA MET A 210 7.09 15.77 3.70
C MET A 210 7.24 14.27 3.52
N VAL A 211 8.16 13.87 2.64
CA VAL A 211 8.57 12.48 2.50
C VAL A 211 9.49 12.14 3.66
N GLU A 212 9.16 11.10 4.42
CA GLU A 212 10.04 10.61 5.48
C GLU A 212 11.30 9.97 4.86
N PRO A 213 12.48 10.17 5.46
CA PRO A 213 13.75 9.76 4.84
C PRO A 213 13.98 8.25 4.87
N GLU A 214 13.31 7.52 5.77
CA GLU A 214 13.44 6.07 5.86
C GLU A 214 12.49 5.35 4.89
N SER A 215 13.02 4.35 4.18
CA SER A 215 12.23 3.36 3.46
C SER A 215 12.36 1.98 4.11
N TYR A 216 11.39 1.11 3.81
CA TYR A 216 11.23 -0.20 4.42
C TYR A 216 10.87 -1.22 3.36
N PRO A 217 11.43 -2.44 3.36
CA PRO A 217 11.12 -3.41 2.32
C PRO A 217 9.64 -3.81 2.31
N SER A 218 9.02 -3.83 1.13
CA SER A 218 7.67 -4.40 0.94
C SER A 218 7.67 -5.93 1.07
N ALA A 219 6.47 -6.48 1.27
CA ALA A 219 6.28 -7.88 1.61
C ALA A 219 6.37 -8.83 0.39
N THR A 220 6.06 -8.37 -0.82
CA THR A 220 5.93 -9.18 -2.04
C THR A 220 7.10 -9.02 -3.01
N VAL A 221 7.45 -7.77 -3.36
CA VAL A 221 8.41 -7.46 -4.42
C VAL A 221 9.70 -6.79 -3.92
N GLU A 222 9.82 -6.59 -2.61
CA GLU A 222 10.93 -5.87 -1.95
C GLU A 222 11.07 -4.39 -2.33
N ASP A 223 10.15 -3.85 -3.13
CA ASP A 223 10.02 -2.41 -3.36
C ASP A 223 10.05 -1.65 -2.04
N PRO A 224 10.92 -0.64 -1.88
CA PRO A 224 10.99 0.12 -0.65
C PRO A 224 9.71 0.94 -0.45
N VAL A 225 9.00 0.68 0.63
CA VAL A 225 7.85 1.44 1.11
C VAL A 225 8.33 2.63 1.94
N CYS A 226 7.77 3.81 1.70
CA CYS A 226 8.01 5.02 2.49
C CYS A 226 6.69 5.65 2.96
N PHE A 227 6.82 6.71 3.74
CA PHE A 227 5.69 7.47 4.29
C PHE A 227 5.78 8.93 3.89
N ILE A 228 4.65 9.52 3.51
CA ILE A 228 4.54 10.93 3.14
C ILE A 228 3.49 11.58 4.04
N ARG A 229 3.91 12.58 4.81
CA ARG A 229 3.00 13.41 5.61
C ARG A 229 2.49 14.54 4.76
N ILE A 230 1.17 14.70 4.66
CA ILE A 230 0.53 15.70 3.80
C ILE A 230 -0.32 16.64 4.65
N GLY A 231 -0.19 17.95 4.41
CA GLY A 231 -0.92 19.00 5.12
C GLY A 231 -0.46 19.22 6.56
N GLU A 232 0.62 18.59 7.01
CA GLU A 232 1.26 18.93 8.27
C GLU A 232 1.97 20.28 8.14
N ARG A 233 1.73 21.18 9.11
CA ARG A 233 2.52 22.41 9.24
C ARG A 233 3.88 22.03 9.81
N GLU A 234 4.96 22.48 9.17
CA GLU A 234 6.29 22.38 9.77
C GLU A 234 6.21 22.95 11.20
N ARG A 235 6.55 22.11 12.19
CA ARG A 235 6.81 22.63 13.53
C ARG A 235 8.00 23.56 13.39
N ARG A 236 7.76 24.87 13.40
CA ARG A 236 8.82 25.88 13.63
C ARG A 236 9.64 25.38 14.81
N LYS A 237 10.89 25.00 14.57
CA LYS A 237 11.86 24.79 15.64
C LYS A 237 11.93 26.13 16.36
N VAL A 238 11.29 26.24 17.52
CA VAL A 238 11.55 27.35 18.43
C VAL A 238 13.02 27.17 18.82
N ALA A 239 13.89 28.00 18.24
CA ALA A 239 15.27 28.11 18.66
C ALA A 239 15.23 28.41 20.17
N LYS A 240 15.73 27.47 20.97
CA LYS A 240 16.02 27.77 22.38
C LYS A 240 17.13 28.82 22.35
N SER A 241 16.76 30.03 22.76
CA SER A 241 17.67 31.12 23.11
C SER A 241 18.52 30.73 24.32
#